data_AF-A0A352TTG7-F1
#
_entry.id   AF-A0A352TTG7-F1
#
_cell.length_a   1.000
_cell.length_b   1.000
_cell.length_c   1.000
_cell.angle_alpha   90.00
_cell.angle_beta   90.00
_cell.angle_gamma   90.00
#
_symmetry.space_group_name_H-M   'P 1'
#
loop_
_entity.id
_entity.type
_entity.pdbx_description
1 polymer ?
#
loop_
_entity_poly.entity_id
_entity_poly.type
_entity_poly.pdbx_seq_one_letter_code
_entity_poly.pdbx_strand_id
1 'polypeptide(L)'
;MLQRMCKKQDRLLHVDEKDTVVLLTAPVPGTEKMAARTLDILYRSDAKISVIDKKMLSYNHASHEEIKMMISLLKPKYIIPTIGEYRHQYALRELAKSLNYEEDHILLLENGDVVNFKEDEMYVGHKDIKVGEILIDGTSIGDVNDFVMKDRELLSEDGVLLLVAHIDPKKKSIIGEVEIVTKGFVYIQSSETLLEEIKALFYETATPFLKSKYISWNEFKREMRNEVSRFVYQKTKRNPITIPVLISIEQ
;
A
#
# COMPACT_ATOMS: atom_id res chain seq x y z
N MET A 1 21.72 3.71 -4.49
CA MET A 1 23.17 4.02 -4.56
C MET A 1 23.44 5.28 -5.36
N LEU A 2 23.05 5.33 -6.65
CA LEU A 2 23.30 6.48 -7.53
C LEU A 2 22.89 7.85 -6.94
N GLN A 3 21.67 7.95 -6.40
CA GLN A 3 21.23 9.18 -5.72
C GLN A 3 22.13 9.61 -4.55
N ARG A 4 22.73 8.65 -3.82
CA ARG A 4 23.65 8.93 -2.70
C ARG A 4 25.00 9.42 -3.21
N MET A 5 25.50 8.85 -4.32
CA MET A 5 26.75 9.29 -4.94
C MET A 5 26.65 10.75 -5.40
N CYS A 6 25.56 11.12 -6.09
CA CYS A 6 25.31 12.50 -6.52
C CYS A 6 25.14 13.48 -5.34
N LYS A 7 24.52 13.03 -4.24
CA LYS A 7 24.34 13.84 -3.02
C LYS A 7 25.58 13.87 -2.11
N LYS A 8 26.69 13.24 -2.51
CA LYS A 8 27.90 13.11 -1.70
C LYS A 8 27.67 12.44 -0.33
N GLN A 9 26.72 11.50 -0.28
CA GLN A 9 26.32 10.72 0.91
C GLN A 9 26.77 9.25 0.85
N ASP A 10 27.26 8.81 -0.29
CA ASP A 10 27.93 7.52 -0.39
C ASP A 10 29.31 7.60 0.29
N ARG A 11 29.79 6.50 0.88
CA ARG A 11 31.04 6.52 1.65
C ARG A 11 32.28 6.51 0.75
N LEU A 12 32.17 5.93 -0.44
CA LEU A 12 33.33 5.58 -1.26
C LEU A 12 33.33 6.30 -2.61
N LEU A 13 32.16 6.55 -3.20
CA LEU A 13 32.06 7.07 -4.55
C LEU A 13 31.18 8.31 -4.64
N HIS A 14 31.65 9.32 -5.34
CA HIS A 14 30.92 10.54 -5.62
C HIS A 14 30.88 10.79 -7.12
N VAL A 15 29.78 11.37 -7.58
CA VAL A 15 29.67 11.83 -8.96
C VAL A 15 30.16 13.27 -9.00
N ASP A 16 31.14 13.53 -9.85
CA ASP A 16 31.65 14.87 -10.14
C ASP A 16 31.28 15.32 -11.55
N GLU A 17 31.40 16.62 -11.82
CA GLU A 17 31.06 17.26 -13.10
C GLU A 17 31.76 16.65 -14.34
N LYS A 18 32.91 15.99 -14.12
CA LYS A 18 33.71 15.36 -15.19
C LYS A 18 33.22 13.94 -15.55
N ASP A 19 32.33 13.38 -14.74
CA ASP A 19 31.84 12.03 -14.94
C ASP A 19 30.82 11.95 -16.06
N THR A 20 30.70 10.76 -16.63
CA THR A 20 29.60 10.42 -17.54
C THR A 20 28.77 9.29 -16.94
N VAL A 21 27.48 9.54 -16.77
CA VAL A 21 26.53 8.53 -16.29
C VAL A 21 25.66 8.10 -17.45
N VAL A 22 25.73 6.81 -17.79
CA VAL A 22 24.90 6.20 -18.84
C VAL A 22 23.80 5.37 -18.20
N LEU A 23 22.55 5.75 -18.45
CA LEU A 23 21.38 5.00 -17.98
C LEU A 23 20.98 3.96 -19.04
N LEU A 24 21.23 2.68 -18.73
CA LEU A 24 20.96 1.52 -19.59
C LEU A 24 19.69 0.75 -19.17
N THR A 25 18.87 1.33 -18.30
CA THR A 25 17.67 0.66 -17.77
C THR A 25 16.48 1.60 -17.88
N ALA A 26 15.41 1.14 -18.51
CA ALA A 26 14.14 1.84 -18.50
C ALA A 26 13.42 1.64 -17.16
N PRO A 27 12.62 2.62 -16.69
CA PRO A 27 11.74 2.42 -15.55
C PRO A 27 10.77 1.26 -15.80
N VAL A 28 10.56 0.45 -14.78
CA VAL A 28 9.52 -0.59 -14.75
C VAL A 28 8.23 -0.01 -14.15
N PRO A 29 7.05 -0.57 -14.48
CA PRO A 29 5.78 -0.09 -13.92
C PRO A 29 5.83 0.08 -12.40
N GLY A 30 5.42 1.24 -11.91
CA GLY A 30 5.40 1.60 -10.49
C GLY A 30 6.67 2.31 -9.99
N THR A 31 7.72 2.40 -10.81
CA THR A 31 9.00 3.04 -10.44
C THR A 31 9.25 4.39 -11.12
N GLU A 32 8.33 4.86 -11.96
CA GLU A 32 8.49 6.02 -12.83
C GLU A 32 8.81 7.29 -12.03
N LYS A 33 8.10 7.52 -10.91
CA LYS A 33 8.34 8.67 -10.03
C LYS A 33 9.74 8.64 -9.40
N MET A 34 10.21 7.45 -9.01
CA MET A 34 11.55 7.27 -8.44
C MET A 34 12.62 7.49 -9.51
N ALA A 35 12.40 6.99 -10.72
CA ALA A 35 13.32 7.17 -11.84
C ALA A 35 13.44 8.65 -12.24
N ALA A 36 12.30 9.35 -12.39
CA ALA A 36 12.28 10.79 -12.68
C ALA A 36 13.05 11.59 -11.61
N ARG A 37 12.78 11.32 -10.32
CA ARG A 37 13.51 11.97 -9.22
C ARG A 37 15.02 11.69 -9.27
N THR A 38 15.41 10.49 -9.64
CA THR A 38 16.84 10.11 -9.77
C THR A 38 17.49 10.89 -10.90
N LEU A 39 16.80 11.00 -12.03
CA LEU A 39 17.26 11.74 -13.20
C LEU A 39 17.42 13.24 -12.87
N ASP A 40 16.48 13.83 -12.15
CA ASP A 40 16.59 15.22 -11.69
C ASP A 40 17.78 15.45 -10.73
N ILE A 41 18.13 14.46 -9.91
CA ILE A 41 19.30 14.54 -9.02
C ILE A 41 20.59 14.45 -9.85
N LEU A 42 20.61 13.59 -10.87
CA LEU A 42 21.75 13.43 -11.77
C LEU A 42 22.02 14.71 -12.57
N TYR A 43 20.99 15.30 -13.17
CA TYR A 43 21.15 16.55 -13.91
C TYR A 43 21.59 17.73 -13.03
N ARG A 44 21.28 17.70 -11.72
CA ARG A 44 21.80 18.69 -10.77
C ARG A 44 23.26 18.47 -10.35
N SER A 45 23.88 17.34 -10.73
CA SER A 45 25.29 17.07 -10.42
C SER A 45 26.26 17.63 -11.47
N ASP A 46 25.74 18.29 -12.51
CA ASP A 46 26.50 18.83 -13.66
C ASP A 46 27.34 17.78 -14.45
N ALA A 47 27.29 16.51 -14.05
CA ALA A 47 27.86 15.40 -14.79
C ALA A 47 27.16 15.20 -16.14
N LYS A 48 27.87 14.59 -17.10
CA LYS A 48 27.31 14.27 -18.41
C LYS A 48 26.35 13.08 -18.29
N ILE A 49 25.05 13.32 -18.46
CA ILE A 49 24.04 12.27 -18.40
C ILE A 49 23.65 11.83 -19.81
N SER A 50 23.70 10.53 -20.07
CA SER A 50 23.22 9.91 -21.31
C SER A 50 22.15 8.88 -20.97
N VAL A 51 20.92 9.13 -21.41
CA VAL A 51 19.81 8.18 -21.25
C VAL A 51 19.61 7.46 -22.56
N ILE A 52 19.79 6.14 -22.55
CA ILE A 52 19.55 5.34 -23.76
C ILE A 52 18.05 5.18 -23.96
N ASP A 53 17.60 5.39 -25.20
CA ASP A 53 16.19 5.17 -25.56
C ASP A 53 15.80 3.73 -25.24
N LYS A 54 14.64 3.56 -24.60
CA LYS A 54 14.09 2.24 -24.28
C LYS A 54 14.03 1.30 -25.49
N LYS A 55 13.83 1.83 -26.70
CA LYS A 55 13.81 1.05 -27.95
C LYS A 55 15.16 0.46 -28.33
N MET A 56 16.27 1.05 -27.86
CA MET A 56 17.62 0.55 -28.08
C MET A 56 18.06 -0.44 -27.00
N LEU A 57 17.33 -0.53 -25.89
CA LEU A 57 17.60 -1.50 -24.84
C LEU A 57 17.02 -2.86 -25.24
N SER A 58 17.80 -3.93 -25.00
CA SER A 58 17.31 -5.29 -25.16
C SER A 58 16.17 -5.54 -24.15
N TYR A 59 15.08 -6.12 -24.63
CA TYR A 59 14.03 -6.63 -23.77
C TYR A 59 14.50 -7.96 -23.17
N ASN A 60 14.30 -8.14 -21.86
CA ASN A 60 14.63 -9.39 -21.17
C ASN A 60 13.56 -10.48 -21.37
N HIS A 61 12.55 -10.22 -22.21
CA HIS A 61 11.44 -11.10 -22.50
C HIS A 61 11.19 -11.16 -24.01
N ALA A 62 10.73 -12.32 -24.48
CA ALA A 62 10.43 -12.56 -25.88
C ALA A 62 9.34 -11.60 -26.39
N SER A 63 9.57 -11.04 -27.57
CA SER A 63 8.61 -10.28 -28.35
C SER A 63 7.52 -11.18 -28.95
N HIS A 64 6.48 -10.57 -29.50
CA HIS A 64 5.39 -11.27 -30.18
C HIS A 64 5.90 -12.23 -31.27
N GLU A 65 6.88 -11.83 -32.08
CA GLU A 65 7.39 -12.66 -33.17
C GLU A 65 8.25 -13.83 -32.67
N GLU A 66 9.02 -13.62 -31.59
CA GLU A 66 9.79 -14.70 -30.96
C GLU A 66 8.86 -15.73 -30.30
N ILE A 67 7.77 -15.27 -29.68
CA ILE A 67 6.74 -16.17 -29.13
C ILE A 67 6.03 -16.93 -30.25
N LYS A 68 5.66 -16.28 -31.35
CA LYS A 68 5.07 -16.97 -32.53
C LYS A 68 6.01 -18.02 -33.10
N MET A 69 7.30 -17.68 -33.22
CA MET A 69 8.34 -18.60 -33.68
C MET A 69 8.41 -19.81 -32.75
N MET A 70 8.44 -19.59 -31.44
CA MET A 70 8.43 -20.66 -30.44
C MET A 70 7.20 -21.57 -30.58
N ILE A 71 5.99 -21.01 -30.65
CA ILE A 71 4.75 -21.78 -30.83
C ILE A 71 4.80 -22.58 -32.14
N SER A 72 5.25 -21.96 -33.23
CA SER A 72 5.31 -22.56 -34.56
C SER A 72 6.35 -23.71 -34.65
N LEU A 73 7.44 -23.61 -33.89
CA LEU A 73 8.46 -24.67 -33.79
C LEU A 73 7.99 -25.84 -32.93
N LEU A 74 7.39 -25.56 -31.78
CA LEU A 74 6.98 -26.58 -30.80
C LEU A 74 5.67 -27.28 -31.19
N LYS A 75 4.76 -26.57 -31.88
CA LYS A 75 3.41 -27.04 -32.23
C LYS A 75 2.68 -27.70 -31.03
N PRO A 76 2.57 -27.00 -29.89
CA PRO A 76 1.93 -27.57 -28.71
C PRO A 76 0.45 -27.93 -28.97
N LYS A 77 -0.10 -28.90 -28.23
CA LYS A 77 -1.55 -29.19 -28.25
C LYS A 77 -2.34 -28.13 -27.48
N TYR A 78 -1.80 -27.66 -26.35
CA TYR A 78 -2.39 -26.65 -25.48
C TYR A 78 -1.38 -25.54 -25.19
N ILE A 79 -1.85 -24.30 -25.07
CA ILE A 79 -1.03 -23.13 -24.73
C ILE A 79 -1.50 -22.58 -23.39
N ILE A 80 -0.57 -22.46 -22.44
CA ILE A 80 -0.83 -21.95 -21.10
C ILE A 80 0.12 -20.77 -20.82
N PRO A 81 -0.36 -19.53 -20.76
CA PRO A 81 0.44 -18.38 -20.32
C PRO A 81 0.80 -18.52 -18.83
N THR A 82 2.09 -18.47 -18.48
CA THR A 82 2.55 -18.66 -17.08
C THR A 82 3.10 -17.40 -16.42
N ILE A 83 3.56 -16.42 -17.19
CA ILE A 83 4.14 -15.18 -16.67
C ILE A 83 3.38 -13.98 -17.25
N GLY A 84 2.91 -13.12 -16.35
CA GLY A 84 2.29 -11.84 -16.67
C GLY A 84 0.87 -11.69 -16.12
N GLU A 85 0.47 -10.43 -15.95
CA GLU A 85 -0.91 -10.05 -15.62
C GLU A 85 -1.89 -10.52 -16.70
N TYR A 86 -3.18 -10.58 -16.37
CA TYR A 86 -4.24 -11.07 -17.26
C TYR A 86 -4.21 -10.45 -18.67
N ARG A 87 -3.92 -9.15 -18.79
CA ARG A 87 -3.78 -8.46 -20.10
C ARG A 87 -2.70 -9.06 -21.01
N HIS A 88 -1.61 -9.60 -20.44
CA HIS A 88 -0.55 -10.27 -21.20
C HIS A 88 -0.99 -11.66 -21.63
N GLN A 89 -1.70 -12.38 -20.75
CA GLN A 89 -2.25 -13.69 -21.08
C GLN A 89 -3.28 -13.58 -22.21
N TYR A 90 -4.15 -12.57 -22.14
CA TYR A 90 -5.08 -12.22 -23.21
C TYR A 90 -4.36 -11.92 -24.53
N ALA A 91 -3.29 -11.12 -24.51
CA ALA A 91 -2.51 -10.83 -25.72
C ALA A 91 -1.88 -12.08 -26.32
N LEU A 92 -1.38 -13.01 -25.48
CA LEU A 92 -0.86 -14.31 -25.92
C LEU A 92 -1.96 -15.18 -26.55
N ARG A 93 -3.19 -15.12 -26.02
CA ARG A 93 -4.33 -15.82 -26.62
C ARG A 93 -4.64 -15.30 -28.02
N GLU A 94 -4.72 -13.98 -28.20
CA GLU A 94 -4.95 -13.41 -29.53
C GLU A 94 -3.80 -13.76 -30.50
N LEU A 95 -2.56 -13.80 -30.00
CA LEU A 95 -1.40 -14.25 -30.75
C LEU A 95 -1.53 -15.72 -31.19
N ALA A 96 -1.91 -16.61 -30.29
CA ALA A 96 -2.11 -18.03 -30.58
C ALA A 96 -3.27 -18.27 -31.55
N LYS A 97 -4.39 -17.53 -31.42
CA LYS A 97 -5.51 -17.56 -32.38
C LYS A 97 -5.05 -17.16 -33.79
N SER A 98 -4.13 -16.20 -33.91
CA SER A 98 -3.54 -15.83 -35.21
C SER A 98 -2.70 -16.95 -35.85
N LEU A 99 -2.30 -17.96 -35.08
CA LEU A 99 -1.60 -19.17 -35.53
C LEU A 99 -2.54 -20.37 -35.70
N ASN A 100 -3.86 -20.14 -35.76
CA ASN A 100 -4.92 -21.15 -35.91
C ASN A 100 -5.07 -22.12 -34.72
N TYR A 101 -4.80 -21.65 -33.50
CA TYR A 101 -5.20 -22.36 -32.29
C TYR A 101 -6.67 -22.06 -31.96
N GLU A 102 -7.43 -23.12 -31.66
CA GLU A 102 -8.79 -23.00 -31.15
C GLU A 102 -8.81 -22.43 -29.72
N GLU A 103 -9.91 -21.77 -29.35
CA GLU A 103 -10.01 -21.03 -28.09
C GLU A 103 -9.96 -21.94 -26.85
N ASP A 104 -10.49 -23.16 -26.97
CA ASP A 104 -10.47 -24.21 -25.93
C ASP A 104 -9.09 -24.86 -25.75
N HIS A 105 -8.15 -24.61 -26.66
CA HIS A 105 -6.75 -25.05 -26.53
C HIS A 105 -5.84 -23.99 -25.89
N ILE A 106 -6.37 -22.82 -25.55
CA ILE A 106 -5.62 -21.72 -24.91
C ILE A 106 -6.16 -21.48 -23.51
N LEU A 107 -5.41 -21.92 -22.50
CA LEU A 107 -5.88 -21.93 -21.11
C LEU A 107 -5.40 -20.67 -20.38
N LEU A 108 -6.32 -19.74 -20.12
CA LEU A 108 -6.08 -18.58 -19.27
C LEU A 108 -6.40 -18.98 -17.82
N LEU A 109 -5.37 -19.13 -16.99
CA LEU A 109 -5.48 -19.67 -15.64
C LEU A 109 -5.21 -18.60 -14.58
N GLU A 110 -5.88 -18.73 -13.44
CA GLU A 110 -5.56 -17.97 -12.24
C GLU A 110 -4.68 -18.80 -11.29
N ASN A 111 -3.99 -18.13 -10.36
CA ASN A 111 -3.26 -18.82 -9.31
C ASN A 111 -4.23 -19.72 -8.51
N GLY A 112 -3.89 -20.99 -8.37
CA GLY A 112 -4.71 -21.99 -7.67
C GLY A 112 -5.59 -22.84 -8.57
N ASP A 113 -5.70 -22.51 -9.86
CA ASP A 113 -6.32 -23.39 -10.86
C ASP A 113 -5.40 -24.58 -11.17
N VAL A 114 -6.01 -25.73 -11.47
CA VAL A 114 -5.32 -26.98 -11.77
C VAL A 114 -5.76 -27.48 -13.14
N VAL A 115 -4.79 -27.71 -14.02
CA VAL A 115 -5.05 -28.36 -15.32
C VAL A 115 -4.78 -29.85 -15.18
N ASN A 116 -5.81 -30.64 -15.46
CA ASN A 116 -5.74 -32.10 -15.43
C ASN A 116 -5.67 -32.64 -16.86
N PHE A 117 -4.71 -33.54 -17.09
CA PHE A 117 -4.58 -34.28 -18.35
C PHE A 117 -4.74 -35.77 -18.03
N LYS A 118 -5.83 -36.40 -18.50
CA LYS A 118 -6.08 -37.83 -18.27
C LYS A 118 -6.76 -38.44 -19.49
N GLU A 119 -6.19 -39.55 -20.00
CA GLU A 119 -6.83 -40.39 -21.04
C GLU A 119 -7.38 -39.57 -22.24
N ASP A 120 -6.55 -38.64 -22.76
CA ASP A 120 -6.87 -37.69 -23.82
C ASP A 120 -7.90 -36.59 -23.52
N GLU A 121 -8.50 -36.61 -22.32
CA GLU A 121 -9.33 -35.52 -21.81
C GLU A 121 -8.49 -34.48 -21.05
N MET A 122 -8.84 -33.22 -21.27
CA MET A 122 -8.28 -32.07 -20.56
C MET A 122 -9.43 -31.32 -19.90
N TYR A 123 -9.29 -31.03 -18.61
CA TYR A 123 -10.21 -30.16 -17.90
C TYR A 123 -9.47 -29.28 -16.90
N VAL A 124 -10.05 -28.11 -16.63
CA VAL A 124 -9.54 -27.15 -15.65
C VAL A 124 -10.40 -27.24 -14.40
N GLY A 125 -9.78 -27.55 -13.27
CA GLY A 125 -10.36 -27.40 -11.94
C GLY A 125 -10.05 -26.01 -11.41
N HIS A 126 -11.07 -25.19 -11.21
CA HIS A 126 -10.90 -23.81 -10.75
C HIS A 126 -10.77 -23.73 -9.24
N LYS A 127 -9.72 -23.06 -8.75
CA LYS A 127 -9.44 -22.87 -7.32
C LYS A 127 -9.35 -24.18 -6.51
N ASP A 128 -8.91 -25.25 -7.16
CA ASP A 128 -8.69 -26.56 -6.52
C ASP A 128 -7.59 -26.49 -5.45
N ILE A 129 -6.63 -25.58 -5.62
CA ILE A 129 -5.55 -25.35 -4.65
C ILE A 129 -5.75 -24.01 -3.96
N LYS A 130 -5.78 -24.04 -2.63
CA LYS A 130 -5.78 -22.82 -1.82
C LYS A 130 -4.43 -22.10 -1.97
N VAL A 131 -4.46 -20.97 -2.64
CA VAL A 131 -3.34 -20.04 -2.77
C VAL A 131 -3.63 -18.74 -2.03
N GLY A 132 -2.58 -17.98 -1.72
CA GLY A 132 -2.69 -16.68 -1.09
C GLY A 132 -1.33 -15.99 -1.09
N GLU A 133 -1.35 -14.67 -0.90
CA GLU A 133 -0.14 -13.88 -0.75
C GLU A 133 0.33 -13.93 0.70
N ILE A 134 1.64 -14.03 0.90
CA ILE A 134 2.26 -13.90 2.22
C ILE A 134 3.11 -12.63 2.19
N LEU A 135 2.70 -11.65 2.97
CA LEU A 135 3.43 -10.40 3.13
C LEU A 135 4.58 -10.60 4.12
N ILE A 136 5.75 -10.04 3.78
CA ILE A 136 6.97 -10.11 4.60
C ILE A 136 7.35 -8.69 4.99
N ASP A 137 7.46 -8.44 6.30
CA ASP A 137 7.88 -7.15 6.84
C ASP A 137 8.94 -7.35 7.93
N GLY A 138 10.18 -6.97 7.61
CA GLY A 138 11.33 -7.21 8.47
C GLY A 138 11.61 -8.70 8.68
N THR A 139 11.72 -9.12 9.94
CA THR A 139 11.98 -10.51 10.34
C THR A 139 10.71 -11.34 10.47
N SER A 140 9.54 -10.70 10.41
CA SER A 140 8.25 -11.34 10.60
C SER A 140 7.67 -11.80 9.26
N ILE A 141 7.31 -13.09 9.18
CA ILE A 141 6.66 -13.69 8.01
C ILE A 141 5.18 -13.87 8.34
N GLY A 142 4.29 -13.24 7.57
CA GLY A 142 2.83 -13.44 7.72
C GLY A 142 2.16 -12.65 8.84
N ASP A 143 2.89 -11.88 9.65
CA ASP A 143 2.31 -10.99 10.68
C ASP A 143 1.62 -9.75 10.07
N VAL A 144 1.94 -9.42 8.82
CA VAL A 144 1.25 -8.36 8.06
C VAL A 144 0.15 -9.01 7.24
N ASN A 145 -1.09 -8.66 7.55
CA ASN A 145 -2.27 -9.05 6.79
C ASN A 145 -2.96 -7.81 6.19
N ASP A 146 -4.02 -8.05 5.42
CA ASP A 146 -4.79 -6.98 4.77
C ASP A 146 -5.32 -5.92 5.75
N PHE A 147 -5.62 -6.31 7.00
CA PHE A 147 -6.07 -5.37 8.04
C PHE A 147 -4.95 -4.44 8.47
N VAL A 148 -3.74 -4.97 8.71
CA VAL A 148 -2.57 -4.15 9.05
C VAL A 148 -2.22 -3.21 7.89
N MET A 149 -2.34 -3.67 6.64
CA MET A 149 -2.13 -2.81 5.47
C MET A 149 -3.17 -1.70 5.37
N LYS A 150 -4.44 -2.01 5.63
CA LYS A 150 -5.52 -1.02 5.66
C LYS A 150 -5.35 0.02 6.76
N ASP A 151 -4.92 -0.41 7.94
CA ASP A 151 -4.59 0.52 9.04
C ASP A 151 -3.45 1.46 8.64
N ARG A 152 -2.40 0.94 7.97
CA ARG A 152 -1.29 1.76 7.45
C ARG A 152 -1.76 2.76 6.39
N GLU A 153 -2.64 2.35 5.48
CA GLU A 153 -3.20 3.22 4.44
C GLU A 153 -3.95 4.40 5.08
N LEU A 154 -4.92 4.11 5.97
CA LEU A 154 -5.68 5.13 6.68
C LEU A 154 -4.79 6.08 7.50
N LEU A 155 -3.78 5.54 8.19
CA LEU A 155 -2.81 6.35 8.94
C LEU A 155 -1.98 7.26 8.01
N SER A 156 -1.66 6.80 6.80
CA SER A 156 -0.85 7.55 5.85
C SER A 156 -1.60 8.71 5.18
N GLU A 157 -2.92 8.57 5.02
CA GLU A 157 -3.77 9.57 4.38
C GLU A 157 -4.22 10.65 5.36
N ASP A 158 -4.84 10.25 6.47
CA ASP A 158 -5.53 11.17 7.38
C ASP A 158 -4.89 11.30 8.77
N GLY A 159 -3.93 10.44 9.09
CA GLY A 159 -3.24 10.45 10.38
C GLY A 159 -4.11 9.89 11.51
N VAL A 160 -3.69 10.18 12.74
CA VAL A 160 -4.30 9.64 13.97
C VAL A 160 -4.51 10.74 15.00
N LEU A 161 -5.59 10.61 15.75
CA LEU A 161 -6.02 11.45 16.86
C LEU A 161 -6.26 10.57 18.09
N LEU A 162 -5.42 10.70 19.12
CA LEU A 162 -5.59 10.01 20.39
C LEU A 162 -6.18 10.98 21.43
N LEU A 163 -7.17 10.51 22.16
CA LEU A 163 -7.82 11.24 23.26
C LEU A 163 -7.60 10.46 24.54
N VAL A 164 -6.77 10.95 25.44
CA VAL A 164 -6.41 10.25 26.68
C VAL A 164 -7.06 10.96 27.86
N ALA A 165 -7.82 10.21 28.65
CA ALA A 165 -8.46 10.73 29.85
C ALA A 165 -8.35 9.76 31.01
N HIS A 166 -8.07 10.29 32.19
CA HIS A 166 -8.10 9.54 33.44
C HIS A 166 -9.47 9.72 34.09
N ILE A 167 -10.12 8.63 34.47
CA ILE A 167 -11.47 8.63 35.04
C ILE A 167 -11.46 7.91 36.38
N ASP A 168 -12.00 8.56 37.39
CA ASP A 168 -12.31 7.96 38.68
C ASP A 168 -13.72 7.34 38.62
N PRO A 169 -13.87 6.01 38.62
CA PRO A 169 -15.18 5.38 38.58
C PRO A 169 -15.98 5.55 39.89
N LYS A 170 -15.31 5.80 41.03
CA LYS A 170 -15.95 5.99 42.34
C LYS A 170 -16.51 7.40 42.45
N LYS A 171 -15.70 8.41 42.09
CA LYS A 171 -16.10 9.82 42.09
C LYS A 171 -16.89 10.21 40.85
N LYS A 172 -16.89 9.35 39.82
CA LYS A 172 -17.55 9.56 38.52
C LYS A 172 -17.11 10.87 37.87
N SER A 173 -15.81 11.11 37.89
CA SER A 173 -15.21 12.34 37.42
C SER A 173 -13.97 12.05 36.59
N ILE A 174 -13.68 12.93 35.63
CA ILE A 174 -12.38 12.94 34.95
C ILE A 174 -11.37 13.57 35.90
N ILE A 175 -10.24 12.90 36.10
CA ILE A 175 -9.11 13.39 36.91
C ILE A 175 -8.14 14.10 35.96
N GLY A 176 -7.89 15.39 36.23
CA GLY A 176 -6.99 16.19 35.40
C GLY A 176 -7.58 16.60 34.04
N GLU A 177 -6.70 16.98 33.12
CA GLU A 177 -7.08 17.36 31.76
C GLU A 177 -7.07 16.17 30.79
N VAL A 178 -7.94 16.25 29.78
CA VAL A 178 -7.89 15.36 28.62
C VAL A 178 -6.68 15.73 27.76
N GLU A 179 -5.80 14.77 27.53
CA GLU A 179 -4.65 14.93 26.64
C GLU A 179 -5.04 14.53 25.21
N ILE A 180 -4.71 15.40 24.24
CA ILE A 180 -4.92 15.14 22.83
C ILE A 180 -3.56 15.01 22.15
N VAL A 181 -3.31 13.85 21.55
CA VAL A 181 -2.08 13.58 20.80
C VAL A 181 -2.44 13.35 19.34
N THR A 182 -1.83 14.12 18.43
CA THR A 182 -2.05 13.99 16.99
C THR A 182 -0.75 13.59 16.28
N LYS A 183 -0.85 12.75 15.24
CA LYS A 183 0.24 12.50 14.29
C LYS A 183 -0.31 12.40 12.87
N GLY A 184 0.30 13.12 11.92
CA GLY A 184 -0.11 13.09 10.50
C GLY A 184 -1.45 13.78 10.19
N PHE A 185 -2.21 14.20 11.21
CA PHE A 185 -3.48 14.87 11.07
C PHE A 185 -3.32 16.40 11.02
N VAL A 186 -3.19 17.10 12.15
CA VAL A 186 -3.04 18.57 12.19
C VAL A 186 -1.76 18.97 12.90
N TYR A 187 -1.14 20.06 12.43
CA TYR A 187 0.02 20.66 13.08
C TYR A 187 -0.44 21.46 14.31
N ILE A 188 0.01 21.05 15.49
CA ILE A 188 -0.51 21.52 16.79
C ILE A 188 -0.42 23.06 16.93
N GLN A 189 0.64 23.68 16.41
CA GLN A 189 0.85 25.14 16.52
C GLN A 189 -0.15 25.99 15.70
N SER A 190 -0.82 25.40 14.71
CA SER A 190 -1.78 26.11 13.85
C SER A 190 -3.24 25.75 14.15
N SER A 191 -3.50 24.93 15.17
CA SER A 191 -4.82 24.33 15.40
C SER A 191 -5.23 24.26 16.87
N GLU A 192 -4.71 25.15 17.71
CA GLU A 192 -5.06 25.23 19.14
C GLU A 192 -6.58 25.33 19.35
N THR A 193 -7.26 26.19 18.58
CA THR A 193 -8.72 26.35 18.66
C THR A 193 -9.48 25.06 18.35
N LEU A 194 -9.05 24.29 17.34
CA LEU A 194 -9.66 23.00 17.00
C LEU A 194 -9.47 22.00 18.15
N LEU A 195 -8.29 21.97 18.78
CA LEU A 195 -8.00 21.07 19.89
C LEU A 195 -8.82 21.43 21.13
N GLU A 196 -9.00 22.72 21.42
CA GLU A 196 -9.88 23.20 22.50
C GLU A 196 -11.35 22.82 22.25
N GLU A 197 -11.84 22.97 21.03
CA GLU A 197 -13.19 22.53 20.66
C GLU A 197 -13.36 21.01 20.82
N ILE A 198 -12.34 20.21 20.45
CA ILE A 198 -12.36 18.75 20.66
C ILE A 198 -12.34 18.42 22.16
N LYS A 199 -11.56 19.13 22.98
CA LYS A 199 -11.58 18.96 24.44
C LYS A 199 -12.96 19.28 25.01
N ALA A 200 -13.58 20.38 24.59
CA ALA A 200 -14.92 20.76 25.03
C ALA A 200 -15.96 19.69 24.66
N LEU A 201 -15.93 19.22 23.40
CA LEU A 201 -16.77 18.12 22.93
C LEU A 201 -16.53 16.84 23.76
N PHE A 202 -15.27 16.56 24.12
CA PHE A 202 -14.96 15.40 24.96
C PHE A 202 -15.72 15.45 26.30
N TYR A 203 -15.66 16.58 27.00
CA TYR A 203 -16.33 16.75 28.29
C TYR A 203 -17.86 16.69 28.16
N GLU A 204 -18.41 17.27 27.09
CA GLU A 204 -19.84 17.19 26.78
C GLU A 204 -20.30 15.74 26.59
N THR A 205 -19.63 14.99 25.71
CA THR A 205 -19.96 13.59 25.43
C THR A 205 -19.68 12.68 26.63
N ALA A 206 -18.72 13.01 27.49
CA ALA A 206 -18.43 12.25 28.72
C ALA A 206 -19.50 12.40 29.81
N THR A 207 -20.15 13.56 29.90
CA THR A 207 -21.04 13.91 31.01
C THR A 207 -22.18 12.91 31.24
N PRO A 208 -22.91 12.42 30.21
CA PRO A 208 -23.95 11.41 30.38
C PRO A 208 -23.42 10.08 30.95
N PHE A 209 -22.26 9.62 30.48
CA PHE A 209 -21.64 8.36 30.92
C PHE A 209 -21.18 8.45 32.38
N LEU A 210 -20.66 9.60 32.79
CA LEU A 210 -20.26 9.85 34.18
C LEU A 210 -21.47 9.97 35.11
N LYS A 211 -22.62 10.51 34.66
CA LYS A 211 -23.84 10.59 35.47
C LYS A 211 -24.58 9.25 35.61
N SER A 212 -24.33 8.29 34.71
CA SER A 212 -24.95 6.97 34.72
C SER A 212 -24.62 6.19 36.01
N LYS A 213 -25.50 5.27 36.40
CA LYS A 213 -25.28 4.37 37.56
C LYS A 213 -24.00 3.55 37.37
N TYR A 214 -23.76 3.06 36.16
CA TYR A 214 -22.58 2.29 35.77
C TYR A 214 -21.93 2.90 34.53
N ILE A 215 -20.60 2.95 34.49
CA ILE A 215 -19.83 3.44 33.35
C ILE A 215 -19.62 2.28 32.37
N SER A 216 -20.31 2.33 31.24
CA SER A 216 -20.14 1.38 30.15
C SER A 216 -18.96 1.79 29.27
N TRP A 217 -17.75 1.31 29.59
CA TRP A 217 -16.51 1.75 28.94
C TRP A 217 -16.52 1.58 27.41
N ASN A 218 -17.07 0.48 26.90
CA ASN A 218 -17.09 0.21 25.45
C ASN A 218 -18.05 1.14 24.71
N GLU A 219 -19.20 1.44 25.31
CA GLU A 219 -20.16 2.38 24.73
C GLU A 219 -19.63 3.80 24.79
N PHE A 220 -19.01 4.18 25.92
CA PHE A 220 -18.37 5.47 26.07
C PHE A 220 -17.28 5.67 25.02
N LYS A 221 -16.33 4.73 24.86
CA LYS A 221 -15.30 4.81 23.82
C LYS A 221 -15.90 4.89 22.41
N ARG A 222 -16.97 4.13 22.12
CA ARG A 222 -17.62 4.14 20.80
C ARG A 222 -18.27 5.49 20.50
N GLU A 223 -19.02 6.03 21.47
CA GLU A 223 -19.69 7.32 21.30
C GLU A 223 -18.69 8.46 21.15
N MET A 224 -17.65 8.47 22.00
CA MET A 224 -16.54 9.42 21.89
C MET A 224 -15.88 9.40 20.52
N ARG A 225 -15.59 8.20 20.00
CA ARG A 225 -15.01 8.05 18.66
C ARG A 225 -15.94 8.66 17.61
N ASN A 226 -17.23 8.32 17.65
CA ASN A 226 -18.20 8.74 16.63
C ASN A 226 -18.40 10.26 16.62
N GLU A 227 -18.59 10.88 17.78
CA GLU A 227 -18.82 12.33 17.88
C GLU A 227 -17.58 13.12 17.48
N VAL A 228 -16.39 12.72 17.97
CA VAL A 228 -15.15 13.41 17.61
C VAL A 228 -14.82 13.22 16.12
N SER A 229 -14.95 12.00 15.57
CA SER A 229 -14.74 11.80 14.12
C SER A 229 -15.71 12.61 13.27
N ARG A 230 -16.99 12.70 13.67
CA ARG A 230 -17.98 13.53 12.96
C ARG A 230 -17.60 15.01 13.00
N PHE A 231 -17.26 15.52 14.18
CA PHE A 231 -16.86 16.91 14.38
C PHE A 231 -15.61 17.26 13.55
N VAL A 232 -14.58 16.42 13.64
CA VAL A 232 -13.32 16.59 12.90
C VAL A 232 -13.58 16.62 11.39
N TYR A 233 -14.39 15.69 10.88
CA TYR A 233 -14.73 15.65 9.46
C TYR A 233 -15.51 16.90 9.02
N GLN A 234 -16.44 17.40 9.83
CA GLN A 234 -17.18 18.62 9.51
C GLN A 234 -16.28 19.85 9.41
N LYS A 235 -15.31 19.99 10.32
CA LYS A 235 -14.40 21.14 10.38
C LYS A 235 -13.26 21.06 9.37
N THR A 236 -12.72 19.87 9.12
CA THR A 236 -11.45 19.69 8.38
C THR A 236 -11.59 18.93 7.07
N LYS A 237 -12.72 18.26 6.84
CA LYS A 237 -12.95 17.32 5.71
C LYS A 237 -11.94 16.16 5.65
N ARG A 238 -11.30 15.86 6.77
CA ARG A 238 -10.42 14.69 6.95
C ARG A 238 -11.01 13.75 7.99
N ASN A 239 -10.65 12.48 7.91
CA ASN A 239 -11.16 11.43 8.80
C ASN A 239 -10.02 10.68 9.49
N PRO A 240 -9.27 11.33 10.40
CA PRO A 240 -8.19 10.67 11.12
C PRO A 240 -8.72 9.51 11.94
N ILE A 241 -7.88 8.50 12.15
CA ILE A 241 -8.20 7.41 13.07
C ILE A 241 -8.31 7.99 14.48
N THR A 242 -9.51 7.96 15.06
CA THR A 242 -9.79 8.47 16.41
C THR A 242 -9.77 7.34 17.44
N ILE A 243 -8.86 7.44 18.41
CA ILE A 243 -8.65 6.43 19.45
C ILE A 243 -8.86 7.06 20.83
N PRO A 244 -10.03 6.85 21.47
CA PRO A 244 -10.25 7.23 22.85
C PRO A 244 -9.64 6.21 23.82
N VAL A 245 -8.70 6.67 24.64
CA VAL A 245 -8.02 5.91 25.68
C VAL A 245 -8.50 6.40 27.03
N LEU A 246 -9.41 5.63 27.62
CA LEU A 246 -10.00 5.92 28.92
C LEU A 246 -9.31 5.06 29.98
N ILE A 247 -8.62 5.69 30.91
CA ILE A 247 -7.83 5.02 31.95
C ILE A 247 -8.57 5.14 33.27
N SER A 248 -8.95 4.00 33.86
CA SER A 248 -9.54 3.98 35.20
C SER A 248 -8.44 4.18 36.24
N ILE A 249 -8.59 5.20 37.08
CA ILE A 249 -7.74 5.41 38.25
C ILE A 249 -8.63 5.31 39.49
N GLU A 250 -8.23 4.49 40.45
CA GLU A 250 -8.89 4.47 41.76
C GLU A 250 -8.14 5.40 42.71
N GLN A 251 -8.66 6.62 42.88
CA GLN A 251 -8.26 7.57 43.92
C GLN A 251 -9.40 7.83 44.90
#